data_AF-A0A3N6G5V3-F1
#
_entry.id   AF-A0A3N6G5V3-F1
#
_cell.length_a   1.000
_cell.length_b   1.000
_cell.length_c   1.000
_cell.angle_alpha   90.00
_cell.angle_beta   90.00
_cell.angle_gamma   90.00
#
_symmetry.space_group_name_H-M   'P 1'
#
loop_
_entity.id
_entity.type
_entity.pdbx_description
1 polymer ?
#
loop_
_entity_poly.entity_id
_entity_poly.type
_entity_poly.pdbx_seq_one_letter_code
_entity_poly.pdbx_strand_id
1 'polypeptide(L)'
;MFSGRGGVLTDEVGVLSGDLTVHTTWADDTAQVTVQYTGAIDWFTMSGSPVPCCSEEDSRRLHDAVVQSVRDGAAATVPVLPRSEPEQAAEPAPE
;
A
#
# COMPACT_ATOMS: atom_id res chain seq x y z
N MET A 1 -10.35 11.77 13.59
CA MET A 1 -8.99 11.53 14.12
C MET A 1 -9.03 10.16 14.76
N PHE A 2 -8.40 9.17 14.14
CA PHE A 2 -8.36 7.81 14.66
C PHE A 2 -6.89 7.45 14.81
N SER A 3 -6.41 7.43 16.06
CA SER A 3 -5.05 7.01 16.39
C SER A 3 -5.07 5.49 16.56
N GLY A 4 -4.89 4.76 15.46
CA GLY A 4 -4.77 3.30 15.48
C GLY A 4 -3.52 2.91 16.28
N ARG A 5 -3.67 2.03 17.27
CA ARG A 5 -2.60 1.62 18.21
C ARG A 5 -1.59 0.65 17.59
N GLY A 6 -1.28 0.86 16.33
CA GLY A 6 -0.83 -0.21 15.51
C GLY A 6 0.04 0.26 14.39
N GLY A 7 1.33 0.04 14.58
CA GLY A 7 2.30 0.73 13.78
C GLY A 7 2.44 0.19 12.37
N VAL A 8 3.05 1.00 11.51
CA VAL A 8 3.50 0.68 10.16
C VAL A 8 4.99 0.41 10.23
N LEU A 9 5.45 -0.73 9.72
CA LEU A 9 6.87 -0.98 9.60
C LEU A 9 7.43 -0.21 8.40
N THR A 10 8.49 0.55 8.64
CA THR A 10 9.24 1.30 7.65
C THR A 10 10.70 0.89 7.65
N ASP A 11 11.35 1.02 6.49
CA ASP A 11 12.74 0.60 6.33
C ASP A 11 13.72 1.50 7.10
N GLU A 12 13.40 2.80 7.20
CA GLU A 12 14.30 3.78 7.81
C GLU A 12 14.20 3.82 9.35
N VAL A 13 12.97 3.94 9.88
CA VAL A 13 12.72 4.21 11.31
C VAL A 13 12.07 3.06 12.06
N GLY A 14 11.79 1.95 11.37
CA GLY A 14 11.12 0.79 11.96
C GLY A 14 9.62 1.02 12.14
N VAL A 15 9.07 0.67 13.31
CA VAL A 15 7.61 0.70 13.54
C VAL A 15 7.16 2.12 13.91
N LEU A 16 6.45 2.77 12.99
CA LEU A 16 5.78 4.05 13.18
C LEU A 16 4.36 3.83 13.73
N SER A 17 3.98 4.40 14.86
CA SER A 17 2.63 4.24 15.43
C SER A 17 1.99 5.60 15.72
N GLY A 18 0.67 5.71 15.50
CA GLY A 18 -0.08 6.93 15.79
C GLY A 18 -0.94 7.39 14.61
N ASP A 19 -1.08 8.70 14.44
CA ASP A 19 -1.79 9.29 13.30
C ASP A 19 -0.80 9.43 12.13
N LEU A 20 -0.97 8.58 11.12
CA LEU A 20 -0.11 8.50 9.94
C LEU A 20 -0.94 8.78 8.69
N THR A 21 -0.39 9.58 7.79
CA THR A 21 -0.91 9.79 6.44
C THR A 21 -0.22 8.83 5.50
N VAL A 22 -1.00 8.03 4.77
CA VAL A 22 -0.51 7.10 3.75
C VAL A 22 -0.57 7.78 2.39
N HIS A 23 0.54 7.73 1.65
CA HIS A 23 0.62 8.17 0.28
C HIS A 23 1.14 7.03 -0.60
N THR A 24 0.38 6.71 -1.64
CA THR A 24 0.75 5.69 -2.62
C THR A 24 1.01 6.39 -3.94
N THR A 25 2.24 6.28 -4.43
CA THR A 25 2.64 6.77 -5.75
C THR A 25 2.86 5.58 -6.66
N TRP A 26 2.11 5.50 -7.76
CA TRP A 26 2.28 4.46 -8.77
C TRP A 26 3.03 5.02 -9.99
N ALA A 27 4.14 4.40 -10.33
CA ALA A 27 5.00 4.76 -11.45
C ALA A 27 5.72 3.51 -11.98
N ASP A 28 5.92 3.44 -13.29
CA ASP A 28 6.74 2.38 -13.92
C ASP A 28 6.32 0.95 -13.52
N ASP A 29 5.00 0.68 -13.54
CA ASP A 29 4.44 -0.63 -13.14
C ASP A 29 4.73 -1.02 -11.67
N THR A 30 5.09 -0.05 -10.84
CA THR A 30 5.37 -0.26 -9.42
C THR A 30 4.66 0.77 -8.55
N ALA A 31 4.15 0.32 -7.41
CA ALA A 31 3.56 1.18 -6.40
C ALA A 31 4.54 1.37 -5.24
N GLN A 32 4.92 2.62 -5.03
CA GLN A 32 5.71 3.06 -3.89
C GLN A 32 4.77 3.59 -2.81
N VAL A 33 4.82 2.97 -1.64
CA VAL A 33 4.03 3.36 -0.48
C VAL A 33 4.93 4.11 0.50
N THR A 34 4.59 5.37 0.75
CA THR A 34 5.22 6.20 1.77
C THR A 34 4.21 6.59 2.83
N VAL A 35 4.68 6.72 4.07
CA VAL A 35 3.89 7.14 5.21
C VAL A 35 4.55 8.32 5.89
N GLN A 36 3.73 9.22 6.39
CA GLN A 36 4.18 10.42 7.06
C GLN A 36 3.41 10.57 8.37
N TYR A 37 4.08 11.02 9.43
CA TYR A 37 3.35 11.48 10.62
C TYR A 37 2.48 12.67 10.29
N THR A 38 1.23 12.65 10.73
CA THR A 38 0.33 13.78 10.50
C THR A 38 0.92 15.07 11.08
N GLY A 39 1.21 16.03 10.20
CA GLY A 39 1.85 17.31 10.52
C GLY A 39 3.38 17.33 10.41
N ALA A 40 4.03 16.22 10.06
CA ALA A 40 5.44 16.17 9.70
C ALA A 40 5.64 16.53 8.21
N ILE A 41 6.90 16.78 7.83
CA ILE A 41 7.30 17.04 6.44
C ILE A 41 8.00 15.81 5.85
N ASP A 42 8.54 14.93 6.70
CA ASP A 42 9.23 13.71 6.31
C ASP A 42 8.28 12.62 5.85
N TRP A 43 8.69 11.92 4.80
CA TRP A 43 8.02 10.78 4.21
C TRP A 43 8.90 9.55 4.36
N PHE A 44 8.39 8.54 5.03
CA PHE A 44 9.09 7.29 5.27
C PHE A 44 8.58 6.20 4.34
N THR A 45 9.49 5.44 3.74
CA THR A 45 9.11 4.34 2.86
C THR A 45 8.65 3.15 3.71
N MET A 46 7.46 2.65 3.42
CA MET A 46 6.90 1.49 4.10
C MET A 46 7.69 0.22 3.70
N SER A 47 8.00 -0.62 4.69
CA SER A 47 8.77 -1.85 4.44
C SER A 47 8.01 -2.79 3.51
N GLY A 48 8.68 -3.21 2.44
CA GLY A 48 8.09 -3.99 1.35
C GLY A 48 7.78 -3.19 0.08
N SER A 49 7.96 -1.86 0.09
CA SER A 49 7.93 -1.03 -1.12
C SER A 49 9.32 -0.89 -1.77
N PRO A 50 9.39 -0.75 -3.10
CA PRO A 50 8.27 -0.70 -4.07
C PRO A 50 7.66 -2.07 -4.38
N VAL A 51 6.35 -2.12 -4.63
CA VAL A 51 5.61 -3.34 -5.00
C VAL A 51 5.31 -3.34 -6.50
N PRO A 52 5.51 -4.46 -7.22
CA PRO A 52 5.10 -4.56 -8.62
C PRO A 52 3.56 -4.51 -8.75
N CYS A 53 3.05 -3.52 -9.48
CA CYS A 53 1.65 -3.29 -9.76
C CYS A 53 1.43 -3.07 -11.26
N CYS A 54 0.88 -4.11 -11.91
CA CYS A 54 0.69 -4.15 -13.36
C CYS A 54 -0.47 -3.30 -13.89
N SER A 55 -1.28 -2.71 -13.02
CA SER A 55 -2.45 -1.91 -13.39
C SER A 55 -2.81 -0.88 -12.32
N GLU A 56 -3.51 0.19 -12.75
CA GLU A 56 -4.02 1.22 -11.83
C GLU A 56 -4.98 0.60 -10.78
N GLU A 57 -5.76 -0.41 -11.18
CA GLU A 57 -6.67 -1.12 -10.28
C GLU A 57 -5.92 -1.87 -9.17
N ASP A 58 -4.80 -2.52 -9.49
CA ASP A 58 -3.93 -3.15 -8.49
C ASP A 58 -3.33 -2.13 -7.53
N SER A 59 -2.89 -0.99 -8.05
CA SER A 59 -2.40 0.13 -7.23
C SER A 59 -3.49 0.65 -6.27
N ARG A 60 -4.72 0.79 -6.75
CA ARG A 60 -5.86 1.23 -5.91
C ARG A 60 -6.22 0.20 -4.84
N ARG A 61 -6.21 -1.09 -5.18
CA ARG A 61 -6.43 -2.18 -4.22
C ARG A 61 -5.30 -2.24 -3.20
N LEU A 62 -4.05 -2.06 -3.62
CA LEU A 62 -2.90 -1.98 -2.73
C LEU A 62 -3.06 -0.81 -1.76
N HIS A 63 -3.41 0.37 -2.26
CA HIS A 63 -3.66 1.54 -1.43
C HIS A 63 -4.74 1.28 -0.37
N ASP A 64 -5.90 0.72 -0.77
CA ASP A 64 -6.97 0.40 0.20
C ASP A 64 -6.50 -0.64 1.22
N ALA A 65 -5.85 -1.72 0.79
CA ALA A 65 -5.31 -2.75 1.68
C ALA A 65 -4.27 -2.21 2.67
N VAL A 66 -3.40 -1.29 2.24
CA VAL A 66 -2.46 -0.59 3.11
C VAL A 66 -3.23 0.26 4.12
N VAL A 67 -4.17 1.10 3.67
CA VAL A 67 -4.98 1.95 4.56
C VAL A 67 -5.74 1.12 5.58
N GLN A 68 -6.33 -0.01 5.19
CA GLN A 68 -7.00 -0.94 6.11
C GLN A 68 -6.02 -1.57 7.08
N SER A 69 -4.82 -1.98 6.64
CA SER A 69 -3.80 -2.56 7.53
C SER A 69 -3.29 -1.54 8.55
N VAL A 70 -3.08 -0.28 8.14
CA VAL A 70 -2.73 0.82 9.05
C VAL A 70 -3.86 1.07 10.06
N ARG A 71 -5.13 0.94 9.64
CA ARG A 71 -6.28 1.08 10.53
C ARG A 71 -6.40 -0.08 11.53
N ASP A 72 -6.16 -1.32 11.08
CA ASP A 72 -6.24 -2.53 11.91
C ASP A 72 -5.11 -2.56 12.95
N GLY A 73 -3.92 -2.14 12.53
CA GLY A 73 -2.90 -1.73 13.48
C GLY A 73 -2.06 -2.86 14.07
N ALA A 74 -1.59 -3.80 13.24
CA ALA A 74 -0.78 -4.93 13.68
C ALA A 74 0.59 -4.98 12.98
N ALA A 75 1.40 -3.93 13.10
CA ALA A 75 2.70 -3.84 12.42
C ALA A 75 2.54 -3.99 10.88
N ALA A 76 1.62 -3.19 10.32
CA ALA A 76 1.29 -3.26 8.90
C ALA A 76 2.55 -3.07 8.05
N THR A 77 2.94 -4.12 7.34
CA THR A 77 3.88 -4.06 6.21
C THR A 77 3.08 -3.89 4.93
N VAL A 78 3.75 -3.53 3.83
CA VAL A 78 3.04 -3.48 2.54
C VAL A 78 2.49 -4.89 2.25
N PRO A 79 1.16 -5.05 2.08
CA PRO A 79 0.60 -6.35 1.81
C PRO A 79 1.08 -6.79 0.44
N VAL A 80 1.72 -7.96 0.36
CA VAL A 80 1.97 -8.62 -0.93
C VAL A 80 0.61 -9.09 -1.43
N LEU A 81 -0.03 -8.25 -2.25
CA LEU A 81 -1.19 -8.72 -3.00
C LEU A 81 -0.67 -9.85 -3.91
N PRO A 82 -1.35 -11.01 -3.96
CA PRO A 82 -1.05 -11.95 -5.03
C PRO A 82 -1.18 -11.16 -6.33
N ARG A 83 -0.16 -11.26 -7.20
CA ARG A 83 -0.22 -10.74 -8.57
C ARG A 83 -1.61 -11.09 -9.08
N SER A 84 -2.47 -10.08 -9.31
CA SER A 84 -3.72 -10.32 -10.01
C SER A 84 -3.30 -10.94 -11.33
N GLU A 85 -3.54 -12.23 -11.49
CA GLU A 85 -3.35 -12.85 -12.80
C GLU A 85 -4.18 -12.00 -13.76
N PRO A 86 -3.58 -11.50 -14.86
CA PRO A 86 -4.39 -10.83 -15.86
C PRO A 86 -5.47 -11.85 -16.23
N GLU A 87 -6.73 -11.46 -16.10
CA GLU A 87 -7.87 -12.27 -16.46
C GLU A 87 -7.65 -12.83 -17.87
N GLN A 88 -7.23 -14.08 -17.95
CA GLN A 88 -6.88 -14.74 -19.20
C GLN A 88 -8.19 -15.23 -19.82
N ALA A 89 -8.67 -14.50 -20.82
CA ALA A 89 -9.49 -14.97 -21.94
C ALA A 89 -10.82 -15.68 -21.62
N ALA A 90 -11.95 -14.97 -21.72
CA ALA A 90 -13.22 -15.58 -22.15
C ALA A 90 -14.23 -14.56 -22.72
N GLU A 91 -14.06 -14.15 -23.97
CA GLU A 91 -15.22 -13.97 -24.86
C GLU A 91 -14.92 -14.68 -26.19
N PRO A 92 -15.48 -15.88 -26.45
CA PRO A 92 -15.61 -16.36 -27.82
C PRO A 92 -16.70 -15.52 -28.49
N ALA A 93 -16.36 -14.93 -29.65
CA ALA A 93 -17.28 -14.19 -30.50
C ALA A 93 -18.58 -14.99 -30.75
N PRO A 94 -19.77 -14.37 -30.66
CA PRO A 94 -20.96 -14.94 -31.29
C PRO A 94 -20.90 -14.68 -32.81
N GLU A 95 -21.22 -15.74 -33.55
CA GLU A 95 -21.27 -15.88 -35.01
C GLU A 95 -22.34 -14.99 -35.69
#